data_AF-A0A1R1YQR1-F1
#
_entry.id   AF-A0A1R1YQR1-F1
#
_cell.length_a   1.000
_cell.length_b   1.000
_cell.length_c   1.000
_cell.angle_alpha   90.00
_cell.angle_beta   90.00
_cell.angle_gamma   90.00
#
_symmetry.space_group_name_H-M   'P 1'
#
loop_
_entity.id
_entity.type
_entity.pdbx_description
1 polymer ?
#
loop_
_entity_poly.entity_id
_entity_poly.type
_entity_poly.pdbx_seq_one_letter_code
_entity_poly.pdbx_strand_id
1 'polypeptide(L)'
;MFGNNFDRKFNYNEGDILTKPSILSQNKNSRFPFTNDYSKWKAQKYAPWHLGRISSVSSSPANFSPYGQEYYYPPAKNSVIVYVIDSGIDPLHNEFNGNVEIGANFVSGEDHTDYAGHGTAVAALINGRKNGVSKSAVVISVKVLNADNIGTTAAFYQGLNWVINDKKNNNPNTPAIVNFSINLNSTSSILEIAFKNLSKIGVLVVASSGNNSANQCDFFPGNSEHALIVSSVQPGNDSFDTLDSNFGPCIDVLAPGNRVFTAVAGSVNQVRPFVGTSFAASIVAGLGASILSNDPSLSPADLYDIIIGNAIENVISNVPANTTNKMVWNGYSGPRSQFSYIN
;
A
#
# COMPACT_ATOMS: atom_id res chain seq x y z
N MET A 1 -14.12 -33.71 -65.66
CA MET A 1 -15.10 -32.95 -64.86
C MET A 1 -15.72 -33.89 -63.83
N PHE A 2 -15.07 -34.04 -62.68
CA PHE A 2 -15.65 -34.65 -61.48
C PHE A 2 -14.95 -34.00 -60.29
N GLY A 3 -15.70 -33.19 -59.54
CA GLY A 3 -15.21 -32.52 -58.34
C GLY A 3 -15.43 -33.42 -57.12
N ASN A 4 -14.35 -33.71 -56.40
CA ASN A 4 -14.38 -34.25 -55.04
C ASN A 4 -13.78 -33.20 -54.12
N ASN A 5 -14.57 -32.70 -53.18
CA ASN A 5 -14.15 -31.78 -52.13
C ASN A 5 -13.81 -32.57 -50.86
N PHE A 6 -12.53 -32.58 -50.51
CA PHE A 6 -12.03 -32.83 -49.15
C PHE A 6 -10.74 -32.03 -48.99
N ASP A 7 -10.72 -30.98 -48.16
CA ASP A 7 -9.84 -30.94 -46.99
C ASP A 7 -10.03 -29.69 -46.11
N ARG A 8 -10.16 -29.97 -44.80
CA ARG A 8 -9.71 -29.27 -43.57
C ARG A 8 -9.53 -27.75 -43.55
N LYS A 9 -10.17 -27.10 -42.55
CA LYS A 9 -9.55 -26.67 -41.26
C LYS A 9 -10.56 -25.85 -40.43
N PHE A 10 -10.81 -26.27 -39.20
CA PHE A 10 -11.42 -25.41 -38.19
C PHE A 10 -10.34 -24.45 -37.68
N ASN A 11 -10.46 -23.17 -38.04
CA ASN A 11 -9.62 -22.12 -37.47
C ASN A 11 -10.25 -21.64 -36.15
N TYR A 12 -9.55 -21.91 -35.05
CA TYR A 12 -9.68 -21.11 -33.84
C TYR A 12 -9.09 -19.73 -34.12
N ASN A 13 -9.88 -18.68 -33.94
CA ASN A 13 -9.37 -17.30 -33.92
C ASN A 13 -8.89 -16.99 -32.50
N GLU A 14 -7.59 -17.14 -32.27
CA GLU A 14 -6.87 -16.34 -31.26
C GLU A 14 -6.69 -14.94 -31.84
N GLY A 15 -7.23 -13.91 -31.17
CA GLY A 15 -7.16 -12.56 -31.71
C GLY A 15 -7.67 -11.42 -30.83
N ASP A 16 -8.40 -11.69 -29.74
CA ASP A 16 -8.68 -10.67 -28.73
C ASP A 16 -7.51 -10.55 -27.74
N ILE A 17 -6.35 -10.15 -28.28
CA ILE A 17 -5.32 -9.50 -27.47
C ILE A 17 -5.91 -8.15 -27.09
N LEU A 18 -6.36 -8.03 -25.85
CA LEU A 18 -6.68 -6.77 -25.20
C LEU A 18 -5.48 -5.83 -25.34
N THR A 19 -5.54 -4.96 -26.34
CA THR A 19 -4.57 -3.91 -26.59
C THR A 19 -4.63 -2.94 -25.42
N LYS A 20 -3.58 -2.93 -24.58
CA LYS A 20 -3.38 -1.89 -23.57
C LYS A 20 -3.32 -0.53 -24.31
N PRO A 21 -4.11 0.48 -23.91
CA PRO A 21 -4.08 1.77 -24.59
C PRO A 21 -2.69 2.40 -24.45
N SER A 22 -2.05 2.71 -25.57
CA SER A 22 -0.91 3.62 -25.60
C SER A 22 -1.44 5.05 -25.60
N ILE A 23 -1.11 5.83 -24.57
CA ILE A 23 -1.28 7.28 -24.60
C ILE A 23 -0.03 7.94 -24.04
N LEU A 24 0.85 8.37 -24.96
CA LEU A 24 1.74 9.49 -24.75
C LEU A 24 0.92 10.79 -24.86
N SER A 25 0.62 11.41 -23.74
CA SER A 25 0.72 12.86 -23.53
C SER A 25 0.20 13.21 -22.14
N GLN A 26 1.00 14.00 -21.43
CA GLN A 26 0.70 14.59 -20.14
C GLN A 26 -0.54 15.51 -20.26
N ASN A 27 -1.70 15.00 -19.87
CA ASN A 27 -2.86 15.76 -19.36
C ASN A 27 -3.96 14.77 -18.89
N LYS A 28 -3.62 13.86 -17.98
CA LYS A 28 -4.66 13.26 -17.14
C LYS A 28 -5.02 14.34 -16.11
N ASN A 29 -6.23 14.91 -16.21
CA ASN A 29 -6.81 15.56 -15.03
C ASN A 29 -6.71 14.55 -13.90
N SER A 30 -5.93 14.88 -12.86
CA SER A 30 -5.73 13.97 -11.75
C SER A 30 -7.09 13.60 -11.17
N ARG A 31 -7.31 12.29 -10.95
CA ARG A 31 -8.56 11.80 -10.34
C ARG A 31 -8.58 11.99 -8.82
N PHE A 32 -7.54 12.60 -8.24
CA PHE A 32 -7.51 12.83 -6.80
C PHE A 32 -8.63 13.80 -6.38
N PRO A 33 -9.29 13.56 -5.23
CA PRO A 33 -10.28 14.48 -4.65
C PRO A 33 -9.63 15.69 -3.95
N PHE A 34 -8.37 15.99 -4.29
CA PHE A 34 -7.60 17.06 -3.68
C PHE A 34 -7.77 18.37 -4.46
N THR A 35 -7.50 19.48 -3.79
CA THR A 35 -7.39 20.75 -4.50
C THR A 35 -6.08 20.81 -5.27
N ASN A 36 -6.13 21.28 -6.52
CA ASN A 36 -4.94 21.59 -7.33
C ASN A 36 -4.27 22.92 -6.91
N ASP A 37 -4.87 23.64 -5.94
CA ASP A 37 -4.26 24.80 -5.30
C ASP A 37 -3.28 24.35 -4.21
N TYR A 38 -2.03 24.09 -4.63
CA TYR A 38 -0.97 23.60 -3.75
C TYR A 38 -0.59 24.57 -2.63
N SER A 39 -1.02 25.84 -2.67
CA SER A 39 -0.82 26.77 -1.54
C SER A 39 -1.59 26.37 -0.28
N LYS A 40 -2.64 25.54 -0.44
CA LYS A 40 -3.44 25.00 0.67
C LYS A 40 -2.89 23.69 1.24
N TRP A 41 -1.88 23.10 0.59
CA TRP A 41 -1.27 21.86 1.05
C TRP A 41 -0.31 22.16 2.22
N LYS A 42 -0.17 21.19 3.11
CA LYS A 42 0.82 21.24 4.18
C LYS A 42 2.15 20.75 3.64
N ALA A 43 3.24 21.31 4.16
CA ALA A 43 4.60 20.91 3.83
C ALA A 43 5.33 20.43 5.09
N GLN A 44 5.92 19.24 5.02
CA GLN A 44 6.88 18.74 5.99
C GLN A 44 8.28 18.86 5.41
N LYS A 45 9.11 19.71 6.02
CA LYS A 45 10.55 19.77 5.75
C LYS A 45 11.27 18.61 6.42
N TYR A 46 12.42 18.24 5.88
CA TYR A 46 13.24 17.13 6.39
C TYR A 46 12.46 15.82 6.48
N ALA A 47 11.56 15.59 5.54
CA ALA A 47 10.83 14.34 5.41
C ALA A 47 11.78 13.18 5.08
N PRO A 48 11.44 11.95 5.51
CA PRO A 48 12.17 10.77 5.09
C PRO A 48 11.99 10.52 3.59
N TRP A 49 12.92 9.77 3.01
CA TRP A 49 12.99 9.57 1.56
C TRP A 49 11.68 9.04 0.96
N HIS A 50 10.97 8.13 1.64
CA HIS A 50 9.75 7.51 1.13
C HIS A 50 8.62 8.53 0.97
N LEU A 51 8.46 9.44 1.93
CA LEU A 51 7.48 10.52 1.84
C LEU A 51 7.85 11.51 0.74
N GLY A 52 9.13 11.89 0.65
CA GLY A 52 9.61 12.73 -0.45
C GLY A 52 9.34 12.09 -1.82
N ARG A 53 9.58 10.78 -1.93
CA ARG A 53 9.45 10.06 -3.19
C ARG A 53 8.02 9.98 -3.71
N ILE A 54 7.04 9.71 -2.83
CA ILE A 54 5.62 9.67 -3.23
C ILE A 54 5.06 11.07 -3.52
N SER A 55 5.76 12.13 -3.10
CA SER A 55 5.40 13.53 -3.31
C SER A 55 6.19 14.19 -4.44
N SER A 56 6.81 13.39 -5.32
CA SER A 56 7.60 13.84 -6.47
C SER A 56 7.15 13.11 -7.74
N VAL A 57 7.15 13.83 -8.86
CA VAL A 57 6.90 13.25 -10.20
C VAL A 57 8.18 12.83 -10.90
N SER A 58 9.33 13.40 -10.52
CA SER A 58 10.63 12.99 -11.05
C SER A 58 11.23 11.88 -10.19
N SER A 59 12.07 11.06 -10.81
CA SER A 59 12.86 10.08 -10.09
C SER A 59 13.80 10.77 -9.08
N SER A 60 14.05 10.10 -7.94
CA SER A 60 15.00 10.60 -6.94
C SER A 60 16.43 10.44 -7.49
N PRO A 61 17.22 11.51 -7.59
CA PRO A 61 18.60 11.42 -8.08
C PRO A 61 19.53 10.68 -7.09
N ALA A 62 20.62 10.11 -7.63
CA ALA A 62 21.55 9.11 -7.05
C ALA A 62 22.00 9.29 -5.59
N ASN A 63 21.92 10.50 -5.03
CA ASN A 63 22.30 10.77 -3.65
C ASN A 63 21.15 10.44 -2.70
N PHE A 64 21.24 9.27 -2.06
CA PHE A 64 20.35 8.88 -0.98
C PHE A 64 20.72 9.60 0.31
N SER A 65 19.84 10.51 0.76
CA SER A 65 19.79 10.94 2.16
C SER A 65 18.54 10.36 2.81
N PRO A 66 18.64 9.68 3.96
CA PRO A 66 17.49 9.05 4.62
C PRO A 66 16.41 10.08 5.02
N TYR A 67 16.85 11.31 5.31
CA TYR A 67 16.02 12.48 5.61
C TYR A 67 16.53 13.71 4.84
N GLY A 68 15.71 14.74 4.74
CA GLY A 68 16.07 15.99 4.06
C GLY A 68 15.20 16.32 2.85
N GLN A 69 14.22 15.45 2.56
CA GLN A 69 13.25 15.69 1.50
C GLN A 69 12.15 16.64 1.97
N GLU A 70 11.29 17.07 1.05
CA GLU A 70 10.04 17.75 1.36
C GLU A 70 8.87 16.83 1.04
N TYR A 71 7.90 16.78 1.94
CA TYR A 71 6.66 16.04 1.74
C TYR A 71 5.48 17.00 1.76
N TYR A 72 4.74 17.04 0.65
CA TYR A 72 3.55 17.87 0.52
C TYR A 72 2.32 16.99 0.57
N TYR A 73 1.33 17.38 1.37
CA TYR A 73 0.11 16.60 1.53
C TYR A 73 -1.10 17.51 1.74
N PRO A 74 -2.28 17.13 1.24
CA PRO A 74 -3.48 17.92 1.40
C PRO A 74 -3.94 17.92 2.87
N PRO A 75 -4.65 18.96 3.34
CA PRO A 75 -5.30 18.91 4.62
C PRO A 75 -6.37 17.81 4.62
N ALA A 76 -6.43 17.03 5.70
CA ALA A 76 -7.52 16.08 5.90
C ALA A 76 -8.82 16.82 6.22
N LYS A 77 -9.94 16.36 5.65
CA LYS A 77 -11.28 16.95 5.87
C LYS A 77 -12.17 16.07 6.75
N ASN A 78 -11.94 14.77 6.75
CA ASN A 78 -12.70 13.76 7.49
C ASN A 78 -11.77 12.81 8.23
N SER A 79 -12.27 12.19 9.30
CA SER A 79 -11.58 11.07 9.96
C SER A 79 -11.65 9.81 9.09
N VAL A 80 -10.56 9.03 9.09
CA VAL A 80 -10.46 7.76 8.37
C VAL A 80 -9.82 6.74 9.30
N ILE A 81 -10.35 5.52 9.29
CA ILE A 81 -9.79 4.40 10.04
C ILE A 81 -8.89 3.57 9.13
N VAL A 82 -7.71 3.21 9.63
CA VAL A 82 -6.88 2.17 9.03
C VAL A 82 -6.76 1.00 10.00
N TYR A 83 -7.36 -0.14 9.65
CA TYR A 83 -7.15 -1.37 10.42
C TYR A 83 -5.83 -1.99 10.00
N VAL A 84 -4.94 -2.22 10.97
CA VAL A 84 -3.64 -2.86 10.74
C VAL A 84 -3.72 -4.27 11.31
N ILE A 85 -3.76 -5.25 10.40
CA ILE A 85 -3.82 -6.69 10.73
C ILE A 85 -2.40 -7.22 10.74
N ASP A 86 -1.81 -7.33 11.94
CA ASP A 86 -0.35 -7.53 12.11
C ASP A 86 0.02 -8.09 13.51
N SER A 87 1.21 -7.83 14.04
CA SER A 87 1.73 -8.32 15.33
C SER A 87 1.24 -7.56 16.58
N GLY A 88 0.38 -6.57 16.39
CA GLY A 88 -0.02 -5.59 17.40
C GLY A 88 0.56 -4.21 17.08
N ILE A 89 0.26 -3.21 17.92
CA ILE A 89 0.86 -1.87 17.84
C ILE A 89 1.20 -1.42 19.25
N ASP A 90 2.38 -0.82 19.44
CA ASP A 90 2.72 -0.04 20.63
C ASP A 90 2.18 1.39 20.50
N PRO A 91 1.03 1.74 21.12
CA PRO A 91 0.40 3.05 20.95
C PRO A 91 1.19 4.18 21.64
N LEU A 92 2.16 3.85 22.50
CA LEU A 92 2.91 4.82 23.30
C LEU A 92 4.06 5.46 22.52
N HIS A 93 4.40 4.95 21.33
CA HIS A 93 5.43 5.55 20.50
C HIS A 93 5.01 6.96 20.04
N ASN A 94 5.91 7.94 20.16
CA ASN A 94 5.62 9.34 19.84
C ASN A 94 5.27 9.62 18.37
N GLU A 95 5.43 8.65 17.48
CA GLU A 95 4.95 8.78 16.09
C GLU A 95 3.43 8.90 16.06
N PHE A 96 2.71 8.21 16.93
CA PHE A 96 1.26 8.11 16.84
C PHE A 96 0.52 9.32 17.38
N ASN A 97 1.13 10.05 18.32
CA ASN A 97 0.52 11.23 18.95
C ASN A 97 -0.92 10.96 19.46
N GLY A 98 -1.17 9.75 19.96
CA GLY A 98 -2.48 9.30 20.46
C GLY A 98 -3.46 8.76 19.42
N ASN A 99 -3.12 8.74 18.12
CA ASN A 99 -4.03 8.27 17.05
C ASN A 99 -3.94 6.75 16.78
N VAL A 100 -3.74 5.96 17.83
CA VAL A 100 -3.80 4.49 17.76
C VAL A 100 -4.81 3.99 18.78
N GLU A 101 -5.74 3.18 18.31
CA GLU A 101 -6.68 2.44 19.16
C GLU A 101 -6.31 0.95 19.17
N ILE A 102 -6.45 0.33 20.34
CA ILE A 102 -6.24 -1.10 20.50
C ILE A 102 -7.55 -1.82 20.19
N GLY A 103 -7.56 -2.57 19.09
CA GLY A 103 -8.67 -3.43 18.68
C GLY A 103 -8.52 -4.85 19.24
N ALA A 104 -8.78 -5.86 18.42
CA ALA A 104 -8.76 -7.25 18.83
C ALA A 104 -7.37 -7.89 18.85
N ASN A 105 -7.26 -8.99 19.59
CA ASN A 105 -6.11 -9.90 19.60
C ASN A 105 -6.58 -11.35 19.46
N PHE A 106 -6.01 -12.06 18.49
CA PHE A 106 -6.30 -13.45 18.17
C PHE A 106 -5.11 -14.39 18.42
N VAL A 107 -4.07 -13.90 19.09
CA VAL A 107 -2.89 -14.67 19.49
C VAL A 107 -3.11 -15.24 20.89
N SER A 108 -3.19 -16.57 20.99
CA SER A 108 -3.36 -17.26 22.27
C SER A 108 -2.13 -17.10 23.16
N GLY A 109 -2.34 -16.70 24.41
CA GLY A 109 -1.27 -16.57 25.41
C GLY A 109 -0.49 -15.25 25.36
N GLU A 110 -0.83 -14.33 24.46
CA GLU A 110 -0.27 -12.98 24.42
C GLU A 110 -1.36 -11.93 24.71
N ASP A 111 -0.95 -10.78 25.23
CA ASP A 111 -1.81 -9.60 25.30
C ASP A 111 -1.73 -8.78 24.00
N HIS A 112 -2.30 -7.56 23.99
CA HIS A 112 -2.33 -6.70 22.81
C HIS A 112 -0.97 -6.08 22.46
N THR A 113 0.06 -6.28 23.29
CA THR A 113 1.38 -5.68 23.10
C THR A 113 2.04 -6.19 21.82
N ASP A 114 2.67 -5.30 21.08
CA ASP A 114 3.47 -5.66 19.91
C ASP A 114 4.87 -6.16 20.32
N TYR A 115 4.97 -7.45 20.63
CA TYR A 115 6.24 -8.07 20.99
C TYR A 115 7.20 -8.26 19.80
N ALA A 116 6.67 -8.33 18.57
CA ALA A 116 7.49 -8.49 17.37
C ALA A 116 8.01 -7.14 16.83
N GLY A 117 7.22 -6.07 16.99
CA GLY A 117 7.52 -4.72 16.53
C GLY A 117 7.13 -4.43 15.08
N HIS A 118 6.70 -5.44 14.31
CA HIS A 118 6.38 -5.30 12.89
C HIS A 118 5.13 -4.43 12.67
N GLY A 119 4.06 -4.67 13.43
CA GLY A 119 2.82 -3.90 13.32
C GLY A 119 2.97 -2.43 13.73
N THR A 120 3.80 -2.15 14.74
CA THR A 120 4.18 -0.76 15.11
C THR A 120 4.93 -0.06 13.96
N ALA A 121 5.87 -0.76 13.33
CA ALA A 121 6.63 -0.25 12.19
C ALA A 121 5.71 0.00 10.97
N VAL A 122 4.74 -0.88 10.70
CA VAL A 122 3.72 -0.70 9.66
C VAL A 122 2.82 0.50 9.97
N ALA A 123 2.27 0.57 11.18
CA ALA A 123 1.36 1.64 11.60
C ALA A 123 2.01 3.03 11.51
N ALA A 124 3.29 3.16 11.90
CA ALA A 124 3.97 4.44 11.88
C ALA A 124 4.22 4.98 10.46
N LEU A 125 4.26 4.13 9.44
CA LEU A 125 4.30 4.56 8.03
C LEU A 125 2.92 4.94 7.48
N ILE A 126 1.85 4.51 8.14
CA ILE A 126 0.47 4.92 7.83
C ILE A 126 0.18 6.30 8.44
N ASN A 127 0.23 6.44 9.77
CA ASN A 127 -0.22 7.64 10.47
C ASN A 127 0.81 8.33 11.37
N GLY A 128 2.08 7.90 11.33
CA GLY A 128 3.14 8.53 12.11
C GLY A 128 3.31 10.02 11.80
N ARG A 129 3.45 10.83 12.84
CA ARG A 129 3.57 12.29 12.72
C ARG A 129 4.76 12.71 11.86
N LYS A 130 5.88 11.98 11.88
CA LYS A 130 7.07 12.29 11.06
C LYS A 130 7.19 11.37 9.85
N ASN A 131 6.90 10.08 10.00
CA ASN A 131 7.18 9.07 8.98
C ASN A 131 5.93 8.59 8.24
N GLY A 132 4.73 8.93 8.72
CA GLY A 132 3.47 8.49 8.14
C GLY A 132 2.96 9.37 7.00
N VAL A 133 2.25 8.73 6.07
CA VAL A 133 1.60 9.37 4.92
C VAL A 133 0.34 10.14 5.36
N SER A 134 -0.58 9.50 6.07
CA SER A 134 -1.84 10.10 6.54
C SER A 134 -1.81 10.39 8.04
N LYS A 135 -1.20 11.53 8.39
CA LYS A 135 -0.90 11.92 9.79
C LYS A 135 -2.12 12.11 10.70
N SER A 136 -3.32 12.17 10.13
CA SER A 136 -4.58 12.34 10.87
C SER A 136 -5.45 11.09 10.85
N ALA A 137 -5.03 10.00 10.19
CA ALA A 137 -5.77 8.76 10.25
C ALA A 137 -5.70 8.14 11.65
N VAL A 138 -6.80 7.54 12.08
CA VAL A 138 -6.84 6.70 13.27
C VAL A 138 -6.45 5.29 12.85
N VAL A 139 -5.45 4.72 13.51
CA VAL A 139 -5.05 3.33 13.25
C VAL A 139 -5.65 2.44 14.34
N ILE A 140 -6.28 1.33 13.93
CA ILE A 140 -6.81 0.32 14.86
C ILE A 140 -5.96 -0.94 14.75
N SER A 141 -5.36 -1.35 15.87
CA SER A 141 -4.53 -2.55 15.96
C SER A 141 -5.39 -3.81 15.97
N VAL A 142 -5.12 -4.75 15.06
CA VAL A 142 -5.71 -6.10 15.05
C VAL A 142 -4.59 -7.12 15.07
N LYS A 143 -4.30 -7.66 16.26
CA LYS A 143 -3.16 -8.56 16.49
C LYS A 143 -3.50 -9.99 16.07
N VAL A 144 -2.77 -10.51 15.09
CA VAL A 144 -2.90 -11.87 14.54
C VAL A 144 -1.56 -12.59 14.36
N LEU A 145 -0.44 -11.89 14.58
CA LEU A 145 0.91 -12.44 14.61
C LEU A 145 1.46 -12.38 16.04
N ASN A 146 2.16 -13.44 16.46
CA ASN A 146 2.77 -13.56 17.78
C ASN A 146 4.12 -12.82 17.87
N ALA A 147 4.83 -12.94 19.00
CA ALA A 147 6.14 -12.33 19.22
C ALA A 147 7.22 -12.72 18.20
N ASP A 148 7.11 -13.90 17.59
CA ASP A 148 8.01 -14.37 16.53
C ASP A 148 7.55 -13.96 15.12
N ASN A 149 6.52 -13.09 15.04
CA ASN A 149 5.86 -12.66 13.82
C ASN A 149 5.19 -13.81 13.02
N ILE A 150 4.72 -14.84 13.74
CA ILE A 150 4.05 -16.02 13.19
C ILE A 150 2.57 -15.96 13.54
N GLY A 151 1.72 -16.32 12.57
CA GLY A 151 0.28 -16.46 12.77
C GLY A 151 -0.28 -17.62 11.98
N THR A 152 -1.57 -17.88 12.16
CA THR A 152 -2.28 -18.95 11.46
C THR A 152 -3.34 -18.37 10.53
N THR A 153 -3.67 -19.08 9.45
CA THR A 153 -4.79 -18.71 8.57
C THR A 153 -6.10 -18.52 9.34
N ALA A 154 -6.32 -19.29 10.41
CA ALA A 154 -7.47 -19.13 11.29
C ALA A 154 -7.46 -17.77 12.02
N ALA A 155 -6.33 -17.37 12.61
CA ALA A 155 -6.18 -16.07 13.26
C ALA A 155 -6.34 -14.91 12.26
N PHE A 156 -5.78 -15.03 11.05
CA PHE A 156 -5.92 -14.03 9.99
C PHE A 156 -7.39 -13.84 9.60
N TYR A 157 -8.11 -14.94 9.39
CA TYR A 157 -9.55 -14.91 9.10
C TYR A 157 -10.36 -14.31 10.25
N GLN A 158 -10.07 -14.67 11.50
CA GLN A 158 -10.72 -14.10 12.68
C GLN A 158 -10.48 -12.59 12.78
N GLY A 159 -9.26 -12.12 12.53
CA GLY A 159 -8.91 -10.71 12.46
C GLY A 159 -9.73 -9.95 11.41
N LEU A 160 -9.75 -10.45 10.16
CA LEU A 160 -10.53 -9.85 9.08
C LEU A 160 -12.04 -9.85 9.39
N ASN A 161 -12.56 -10.94 9.96
CA ASN A 161 -13.96 -11.04 10.35
C ASN A 161 -14.32 -10.06 11.48
N TRP A 162 -13.41 -9.84 12.43
CA TRP A 162 -13.57 -8.82 13.46
C TRP A 162 -13.63 -7.42 12.86
N VAL A 163 -12.75 -7.09 11.91
CA VAL A 163 -12.80 -5.80 11.19
C VAL A 163 -14.14 -5.59 10.48
N ILE A 164 -14.67 -6.64 9.82
CA ILE A 164 -16.00 -6.58 9.19
C ILE A 164 -17.09 -6.21 10.21
N ASN A 165 -17.04 -6.80 11.40
CA ASN A 165 -18.02 -6.55 12.45
C ASN A 165 -17.85 -5.16 13.08
N ASP A 166 -16.61 -4.76 13.37
CA ASP A 166 -16.30 -3.45 13.93
C ASP A 166 -16.71 -2.31 12.98
N LYS A 167 -16.36 -2.44 11.69
CA LYS A 167 -16.78 -1.48 10.66
C LYS A 167 -18.31 -1.34 10.57
N LYS A 168 -19.07 -2.43 10.72
CA LYS A 168 -20.53 -2.40 10.63
C LYS A 168 -21.19 -1.86 11.90
N ASN A 169 -20.68 -2.24 13.07
CA ASN A 169 -21.39 -2.02 14.32
C ASN A 169 -20.92 -0.74 15.02
N ASN A 170 -19.60 -0.49 15.02
CA ASN A 170 -18.98 0.61 15.78
C ASN A 170 -18.60 1.77 14.87
N ASN A 171 -18.19 1.49 13.63
CA ASN A 171 -17.68 2.48 12.69
C ASN A 171 -18.47 2.59 11.35
N PRO A 172 -19.82 2.51 11.34
CA PRO A 172 -20.59 2.38 10.09
C PRO A 172 -20.42 3.56 9.13
N ASN A 173 -20.28 4.78 9.66
CA ASN A 173 -20.21 6.01 8.86
C ASN A 173 -18.79 6.56 8.66
N THR A 174 -17.77 5.90 9.22
CA THR A 174 -16.37 6.30 9.06
C THR A 174 -15.76 5.54 7.89
N PRO A 175 -15.18 6.19 6.87
CA PRO A 175 -14.47 5.49 5.81
C PRO A 175 -13.29 4.70 6.39
N ALA A 176 -12.99 3.55 5.82
CA ALA A 176 -11.92 2.70 6.33
C ALA A 176 -11.16 1.96 5.24
N ILE A 177 -9.93 1.60 5.57
CA ILE A 177 -9.03 0.78 4.76
C ILE A 177 -8.38 -0.27 5.65
N VAL A 178 -8.02 -1.42 5.07
CA VAL A 178 -7.25 -2.47 5.76
C VAL A 178 -5.84 -2.49 5.20
N ASN A 179 -4.84 -2.44 6.07
CA ASN A 179 -3.49 -2.83 5.74
C ASN A 179 -3.29 -4.30 6.15
N PHE A 180 -2.92 -5.14 5.17
CA PHE A 180 -2.66 -6.56 5.35
C PHE A 180 -1.23 -6.91 4.90
N SER A 181 -0.27 -6.70 5.80
CA SER A 181 1.16 -6.93 5.52
C SER A 181 1.57 -8.38 5.86
N ILE A 182 0.80 -9.35 5.35
CA ILE A 182 0.93 -10.79 5.64
C ILE A 182 0.86 -11.56 4.32
N ASN A 183 1.75 -12.54 4.15
CA ASN A 183 1.82 -13.39 2.96
C ASN A 183 1.81 -14.87 3.35
N LEU A 184 1.19 -15.71 2.51
CA LEU A 184 1.18 -17.16 2.67
C LEU A 184 1.80 -17.82 1.44
N ASN A 185 2.49 -18.94 1.63
CA ASN A 185 3.11 -19.74 0.58
C ASN A 185 2.12 -20.47 -0.35
N SER A 186 0.83 -20.27 -0.17
CA SER A 186 -0.22 -20.81 -1.02
C SER A 186 -1.42 -19.87 -1.05
N THR A 187 -2.28 -20.03 -2.06
CA THR A 187 -3.57 -19.34 -2.12
C THR A 187 -4.49 -19.73 -0.95
N SER A 188 -5.47 -18.87 -0.64
CA SER A 188 -6.39 -19.09 0.48
C SER A 188 -7.79 -18.59 0.17
N SER A 189 -8.70 -19.50 -0.20
CA SER A 189 -10.08 -19.15 -0.55
C SER A 189 -10.85 -18.54 0.63
N ILE A 190 -10.53 -18.93 1.86
CA ILE A 190 -11.21 -18.40 3.05
C ILE A 190 -10.83 -16.94 3.32
N LEU A 191 -9.57 -16.56 3.08
CA LEU A 191 -9.11 -15.17 3.20
C LEU A 191 -9.62 -14.32 2.03
N GLU A 192 -9.70 -14.89 0.82
CA GLU A 192 -10.31 -14.24 -0.33
C GLU A 192 -11.79 -13.90 -0.08
N ILE A 193 -12.55 -14.81 0.52
CA ILE A 193 -13.94 -14.55 0.94
C ILE A 193 -14.00 -13.38 1.95
N ALA A 194 -13.04 -13.29 2.86
CA ALA A 194 -12.98 -12.19 3.81
C ALA A 194 -12.65 -10.84 3.12
N PHE A 195 -11.71 -10.82 2.17
CA PHE A 195 -11.41 -9.62 1.37
C PHE A 195 -12.62 -9.18 0.55
N LYS A 196 -13.32 -10.12 -0.08
CA LYS A 196 -14.59 -9.87 -0.77
C LYS A 196 -15.64 -9.23 0.14
N ASN A 197 -15.77 -9.73 1.37
CA ASN A 197 -16.75 -9.22 2.32
C ASN A 197 -16.38 -7.84 2.85
N LEU A 198 -15.09 -7.53 3.01
CA LEU A 198 -14.60 -6.17 3.30
C LEU A 198 -14.92 -5.21 2.14
N SER A 199 -14.64 -5.61 0.90
CA SER A 199 -14.94 -4.81 -0.28
C SER A 199 -16.44 -4.47 -0.39
N LYS A 200 -17.33 -5.44 -0.13
CA LYS A 200 -18.79 -5.24 -0.11
C LYS A 200 -19.28 -4.20 0.91
N ILE A 201 -18.50 -3.92 1.96
CA ILE A 201 -18.86 -2.95 3.00
C ILE A 201 -18.03 -1.67 2.88
N GLY A 202 -17.42 -1.43 1.72
CA GLY A 202 -16.71 -0.21 1.41
C GLY A 202 -15.26 -0.16 1.91
N VAL A 203 -14.65 -1.30 2.25
CA VAL A 203 -13.28 -1.36 2.77
C VAL A 203 -12.35 -1.99 1.73
N LEU A 204 -11.42 -1.19 1.21
CA LEU A 204 -10.31 -1.69 0.37
C LEU A 204 -9.26 -2.37 1.26
N VAL A 205 -8.73 -3.50 0.78
CA VAL A 205 -7.55 -4.14 1.36
C VAL A 205 -6.32 -3.74 0.56
N VAL A 206 -5.30 -3.23 1.24
CA VAL A 206 -3.97 -3.00 0.68
C VAL A 206 -3.02 -4.02 1.30
N ALA A 207 -2.35 -4.80 0.45
CA ALA A 207 -1.55 -5.94 0.89
C ALA A 207 -0.13 -5.92 0.33
N SER A 208 0.79 -6.49 1.10
CA SER A 208 2.17 -6.70 0.66
C SER A 208 2.25 -7.81 -0.37
N SER A 209 3.19 -7.69 -1.31
CA SER A 209 3.48 -8.75 -2.26
C SER A 209 4.39 -9.85 -1.71
N GLY A 210 5.02 -9.70 -0.54
CA GLY A 210 5.91 -10.72 0.02
C GLY A 210 7.38 -10.54 -0.40
N ASN A 211 8.25 -11.23 0.34
CA ASN A 211 9.69 -10.97 0.34
C ASN A 211 10.50 -12.21 -0.07
N ASN A 212 10.10 -12.88 -1.15
CA ASN A 212 10.67 -14.15 -1.59
C ASN A 212 11.45 -14.04 -2.91
N SER A 213 11.55 -12.84 -3.50
CA SER A 213 12.11 -12.64 -4.85
C SER A 213 11.52 -13.61 -5.88
N ALA A 214 10.20 -13.80 -5.81
CA ALA A 214 9.46 -14.77 -6.60
C ALA A 214 8.22 -14.16 -7.27
N ASN A 215 7.57 -14.93 -8.15
CA ASN A 215 6.31 -14.53 -8.76
C ASN A 215 5.21 -14.49 -7.71
N GLN A 216 4.63 -13.31 -7.47
CA GLN A 216 3.62 -13.10 -6.44
C GLN A 216 2.34 -13.89 -6.70
N CYS A 217 2.07 -14.30 -7.94
CA CYS A 217 0.90 -15.09 -8.26
C CYS A 217 0.89 -16.49 -7.61
N ASP A 218 2.04 -16.97 -7.13
CA ASP A 218 2.17 -18.27 -6.46
C ASP A 218 1.86 -18.21 -4.94
N PHE A 219 1.64 -17.01 -4.39
CA PHE A 219 1.44 -16.75 -2.97
C PHE A 219 0.05 -16.13 -2.73
N PHE A 220 -0.42 -16.11 -1.48
CA PHE A 220 -1.55 -15.25 -1.10
C PHE A 220 -1.02 -13.87 -0.64
N PRO A 221 -1.65 -12.74 -1.02
CA PRO A 221 -2.94 -12.61 -1.73
C PRO A 221 -2.85 -12.57 -3.27
N GLY A 222 -1.81 -13.14 -3.88
CA GLY A 222 -1.67 -13.22 -5.34
C GLY A 222 -2.96 -13.67 -6.03
N ASN A 223 -3.31 -12.98 -7.12
CA ASN A 223 -4.56 -13.11 -7.88
C ASN A 223 -5.86 -12.75 -7.13
N SER A 224 -5.81 -12.11 -5.96
CA SER A 224 -7.03 -11.57 -5.33
C SER A 224 -7.61 -10.42 -6.16
N GLU A 225 -8.91 -10.48 -6.46
CA GLU A 225 -9.64 -9.38 -7.13
C GLU A 225 -10.09 -8.30 -6.13
N HIS A 226 -9.78 -8.47 -4.85
CA HIS A 226 -10.28 -7.66 -3.74
C HIS A 226 -9.16 -7.07 -2.87
N ALA A 227 -7.92 -7.12 -3.35
CA ALA A 227 -6.77 -6.49 -2.73
C ALA A 227 -5.98 -5.67 -3.75
N LEU A 228 -5.37 -4.58 -3.26
CA LEU A 228 -4.33 -3.84 -3.95
C LEU A 228 -2.97 -4.34 -3.47
N ILE A 229 -2.21 -5.00 -4.35
CA ILE A 229 -0.97 -5.70 -4.06
C ILE A 229 0.24 -4.82 -4.40
N VAL A 230 1.11 -4.62 -3.42
CA VAL A 230 2.20 -3.65 -3.47
C VAL A 230 3.57 -4.30 -3.38
N SER A 231 4.45 -4.01 -4.35
CA SER A 231 5.86 -4.40 -4.33
C SER A 231 6.80 -3.25 -3.94
N SER A 232 7.99 -3.61 -3.47
CA SER A 232 8.97 -2.69 -2.90
C SER A 232 9.88 -2.08 -3.97
N VAL A 233 10.15 -0.79 -3.83
CA VAL A 233 11.26 -0.10 -4.49
C VAL A 233 12.30 0.36 -3.48
N GLN A 234 13.52 0.50 -3.96
CA GLN A 234 14.67 0.95 -3.19
C GLN A 234 15.04 2.41 -3.47
N PRO A 235 15.62 3.11 -2.47
CA PRO A 235 16.03 4.49 -2.61
C PRO A 235 17.28 4.66 -3.49
N GLY A 236 17.60 5.92 -3.82
CA GLY A 236 18.84 6.32 -4.48
C GLY A 236 18.74 6.31 -6.00
N ASN A 237 18.30 5.20 -6.60
CA ASN A 237 18.21 5.06 -8.06
C ASN A 237 16.80 4.68 -8.56
N ASP A 238 15.78 4.79 -7.70
CA ASP A 238 14.40 4.38 -8.00
C ASP A 238 14.38 3.02 -8.72
N SER A 239 15.01 2.02 -8.10
CA SER A 239 15.06 0.68 -8.66
C SER A 239 14.08 -0.23 -7.94
N PHE A 240 13.60 -1.24 -8.64
CA PHE A 240 12.87 -2.34 -8.03
C PHE A 240 13.75 -3.02 -6.98
N ASP A 241 13.17 -3.43 -5.86
CA ASP A 241 13.87 -4.16 -4.81
C ASP A 241 14.04 -5.63 -5.19
N THR A 242 15.01 -5.92 -6.06
CA THR A 242 15.22 -7.25 -6.66
C THR A 242 15.75 -8.30 -5.68
N LEU A 243 16.18 -7.90 -4.49
CA LEU A 243 16.76 -8.82 -3.50
C LEU A 243 15.68 -9.50 -2.66
N ASP A 244 14.62 -8.75 -2.33
CA ASP A 244 13.57 -9.24 -1.44
C ASP A 244 12.19 -9.27 -2.11
N SER A 245 11.81 -8.25 -2.88
CA SER A 245 10.41 -8.08 -3.33
C SER A 245 9.96 -9.14 -4.31
N ASN A 246 8.77 -9.70 -4.07
CA ASN A 246 8.05 -10.46 -5.08
C ASN A 246 7.63 -9.56 -6.26
N PHE A 247 7.47 -10.17 -7.43
CA PHE A 247 7.23 -9.51 -8.72
C PHE A 247 6.17 -10.27 -9.53
N GLY A 248 5.93 -9.85 -10.77
CA GLY A 248 5.05 -10.54 -11.72
C GLY A 248 3.71 -9.84 -11.96
N PRO A 249 2.79 -10.49 -12.70
CA PRO A 249 1.58 -9.83 -13.21
C PRO A 249 0.53 -9.56 -12.13
N CYS A 250 0.67 -10.18 -10.94
CA CYS A 250 -0.21 -9.95 -9.80
C CYS A 250 0.14 -8.70 -8.98
N ILE A 251 1.10 -7.88 -9.43
CA ILE A 251 1.47 -6.64 -8.76
C ILE A 251 0.70 -5.48 -9.39
N ASP A 252 0.01 -4.69 -8.56
CA ASP A 252 -0.78 -3.54 -9.01
C ASP A 252 0.06 -2.25 -9.08
N VAL A 253 0.88 -2.02 -8.04
CA VAL A 253 1.70 -0.82 -7.91
C VAL A 253 2.99 -1.09 -7.14
N LEU A 254 3.96 -0.22 -7.35
CA LEU A 254 5.24 -0.18 -6.68
C LEU A 254 5.24 0.99 -5.68
N ALA A 255 5.83 0.80 -4.50
CA ALA A 255 5.97 1.84 -3.49
C ALA A 255 7.27 1.68 -2.71
N PRO A 256 7.76 2.74 -2.02
CA PRO A 256 8.95 2.65 -1.19
C PRO A 256 8.82 1.54 -0.14
N GLY A 257 9.74 0.57 -0.13
CA GLY A 257 9.70 -0.52 0.85
C GLY A 257 11.07 -0.89 1.43
N ASN A 258 12.16 -0.44 0.82
CA ASN A 258 13.52 -0.72 1.26
C ASN A 258 14.14 0.49 1.99
N ARG A 259 14.76 0.28 3.17
CA ARG A 259 15.38 1.34 3.99
C ARG A 259 14.42 2.47 4.32
N VAL A 260 13.16 2.15 4.58
CA VAL A 260 12.14 3.09 5.03
C VAL A 260 12.26 3.26 6.55
N PHE A 261 12.35 4.50 7.02
CA PHE A 261 12.52 4.77 8.45
C PHE A 261 11.16 4.76 9.14
N THR A 262 11.06 3.97 10.20
CA THR A 262 9.81 3.80 10.95
C THR A 262 10.06 3.51 12.43
N ALA A 263 8.99 3.54 13.23
CA ALA A 263 9.00 3.37 14.68
C ALA A 263 9.46 1.96 15.10
N VAL A 264 10.07 1.89 16.28
CA VAL A 264 10.45 0.64 16.94
C VAL A 264 9.58 0.46 18.19
N ALA A 265 8.86 -0.65 18.28
CA ALA A 265 8.03 -0.98 19.44
C ALA A 265 8.87 -1.09 20.74
N GLY A 266 8.26 -0.78 21.88
CA GLY A 266 8.93 -0.77 23.18
C GLY A 266 9.85 0.44 23.39
N SER A 267 9.85 1.38 22.45
CA SER A 267 10.55 2.67 22.55
C SER A 267 9.58 3.83 22.48
N VAL A 268 9.91 4.93 23.13
CA VAL A 268 9.11 6.17 23.08
C VAL A 268 9.40 6.97 21.80
N ASN A 269 10.56 6.82 21.18
CA ASN A 269 10.99 7.70 20.08
C ASN A 269 11.97 7.07 19.07
N GLN A 270 12.39 5.81 19.24
CA GLN A 270 13.37 5.21 18.35
C GLN A 270 12.77 4.94 16.97
N VAL A 271 13.48 5.41 15.94
CA VAL A 271 13.19 5.08 14.54
C VAL A 271 14.39 4.40 13.90
N ARG A 272 14.13 3.41 13.04
CA ARG A 272 15.18 2.64 12.34
C ARG A 272 14.76 2.35 10.90
N PRO A 273 15.72 2.07 9.99
CA PRO A 273 15.39 1.63 8.64
C PRO A 273 14.91 0.17 8.65
N PHE A 274 13.78 -0.07 8.00
CA PHE A 274 13.23 -1.39 7.74
C PHE A 274 13.18 -1.67 6.23
N VAL A 275 13.11 -2.94 5.86
CA VAL A 275 13.06 -3.42 4.47
C VAL A 275 11.95 -4.45 4.35
N GLY A 276 11.10 -4.29 3.34
CA GLY A 276 10.06 -5.26 3.01
C GLY A 276 8.85 -4.64 2.32
N THR A 277 8.14 -5.50 1.57
CA THR A 277 6.88 -5.15 0.90
C THR A 277 5.75 -4.81 1.88
N SER A 278 5.83 -5.31 3.12
CA SER A 278 4.99 -4.88 4.25
C SER A 278 4.93 -3.36 4.42
N PHE A 279 6.07 -2.70 4.24
CA PHE A 279 6.18 -1.27 4.42
C PHE A 279 5.73 -0.50 3.17
N ALA A 280 5.99 -1.06 1.98
CA ALA A 280 5.43 -0.55 0.74
C ALA A 280 3.90 -0.52 0.78
N ALA A 281 3.27 -1.61 1.22
CA ALA A 281 1.81 -1.69 1.43
C ALA A 281 1.30 -0.64 2.42
N SER A 282 2.00 -0.45 3.55
CA SER A 282 1.61 0.54 4.57
C SER A 282 1.61 1.98 4.05
N ILE A 283 2.55 2.33 3.16
CA ILE A 283 2.61 3.65 2.53
C ILE A 283 1.43 3.84 1.57
N VAL A 284 1.07 2.81 0.80
CA VAL A 284 -0.10 2.86 -0.09
C VAL A 284 -1.41 2.90 0.72
N ALA A 285 -1.50 2.18 1.82
CA ALA A 285 -2.64 2.25 2.74
C ALA A 285 -2.81 3.65 3.33
N GLY A 286 -1.70 4.28 3.73
CA GLY A 286 -1.69 5.67 4.17
C GLY A 286 -2.12 6.64 3.07
N LEU A 287 -1.71 6.45 1.81
CA LEU A 287 -2.20 7.25 0.69
C LEU A 287 -3.72 7.06 0.51
N GLY A 288 -4.21 5.81 0.55
CA GLY A 288 -5.63 5.51 0.47
C GLY A 288 -6.44 6.23 1.57
N ALA A 289 -5.92 6.25 2.80
CA ALA A 289 -6.52 7.00 3.89
C ALA A 289 -6.52 8.52 3.63
N SER A 290 -5.46 9.09 3.07
CA SER A 290 -5.42 10.51 2.68
C SER A 290 -6.48 10.84 1.63
N ILE A 291 -6.69 9.97 0.64
CA ILE A 291 -7.72 10.12 -0.41
C ILE A 291 -9.11 10.08 0.22
N LEU A 292 -9.44 9.05 1.00
CA LEU A 292 -10.72 8.90 1.69
C LEU A 292 -11.02 10.05 2.65
N SER A 293 -9.99 10.66 3.26
CA SER A 293 -10.19 11.82 4.12
C SER A 293 -10.73 13.04 3.36
N ASN A 294 -10.51 13.10 2.04
CA ASN A 294 -10.96 14.18 1.17
C ASN A 294 -12.22 13.82 0.36
N ASP A 295 -12.47 12.54 0.14
CA ASP A 295 -13.73 12.01 -0.41
C ASP A 295 -14.11 10.69 0.29
N PRO A 296 -14.93 10.74 1.35
CA PRO A 296 -15.30 9.55 2.12
C PRO A 296 -16.35 8.68 1.41
N SER A 297 -16.86 9.09 0.24
CA SER A 297 -17.91 8.37 -0.49
C SER A 297 -17.37 7.34 -1.49
N LEU A 298 -16.06 7.34 -1.73
CA LEU A 298 -15.42 6.46 -2.69
C LEU A 298 -15.63 4.98 -2.35
N SER A 299 -15.99 4.20 -3.36
CA SER A 299 -15.99 2.74 -3.25
C SER A 299 -14.54 2.20 -3.24
N PRO A 300 -14.31 0.95 -2.80
CA PRO A 300 -13.01 0.31 -2.91
C PRO A 300 -12.46 0.29 -4.34
N ALA A 301 -13.33 0.11 -5.34
CA ALA A 301 -12.95 0.11 -6.75
C ALA A 301 -12.52 1.52 -7.22
N ASP A 302 -13.27 2.56 -6.85
CA ASP A 302 -12.90 3.94 -7.20
C ASP A 302 -11.59 4.35 -6.52
N LEU A 303 -11.39 3.96 -5.26
CA LEU A 303 -10.16 4.22 -4.52
C LEU A 303 -8.96 3.51 -5.17
N TYR A 304 -9.12 2.24 -5.53
CA TYR A 304 -8.13 1.48 -6.30
C TYR A 304 -7.79 2.20 -7.61
N ASP A 305 -8.80 2.58 -8.40
CA ASP A 305 -8.62 3.25 -9.68
C ASP A 305 -7.96 4.63 -9.57
N ILE A 306 -8.22 5.37 -8.49
CA ILE A 306 -7.54 6.64 -8.22
C ILE A 306 -6.05 6.39 -7.92
N ILE A 307 -5.72 5.42 -7.07
CA ILE A 307 -4.33 5.11 -6.71
C ILE A 307 -3.56 4.64 -7.96
N ILE A 308 -4.09 3.65 -8.68
CA ILE A 308 -3.43 3.03 -9.84
C ILE A 308 -3.43 3.94 -11.07
N GLY A 309 -4.52 4.68 -11.29
CA GLY A 309 -4.70 5.54 -12.45
C GLY A 309 -3.84 6.81 -12.44
N ASN A 310 -3.43 7.25 -11.26
CA ASN A 310 -2.52 8.40 -11.05
C ASN A 310 -1.07 7.97 -10.77
N ALA A 311 -0.76 6.69 -10.61
CA ALA A 311 0.61 6.22 -10.42
C ALA A 311 1.52 6.65 -11.59
N ILE A 312 2.78 6.96 -11.29
CA ILE A 312 3.75 7.42 -12.28
C ILE A 312 4.31 6.20 -13.01
N GLU A 313 4.16 6.19 -14.32
CA GLU A 313 4.55 5.05 -15.16
C GLU A 313 6.01 5.12 -15.59
N ASN A 314 6.67 3.96 -15.66
CA ASN A 314 7.99 3.76 -16.29
C ASN A 314 9.13 4.59 -15.68
N VAL A 315 9.04 4.92 -14.39
CA VAL A 315 10.09 5.67 -13.66
C VAL A 315 10.96 4.77 -12.78
N ILE A 316 10.60 3.50 -12.61
CA ILE A 316 11.37 2.54 -11.81
C ILE A 316 12.27 1.70 -12.73
N SER A 317 13.55 1.60 -12.36
CA SER A 317 14.55 0.81 -13.06
C SER A 317 14.60 -0.65 -12.56
N ASN A 318 15.09 -1.57 -13.39
CA ASN A 318 15.24 -3.01 -13.06
C ASN A 318 13.94 -3.72 -12.64
N VAL A 319 12.78 -3.24 -13.07
CA VAL A 319 11.50 -3.92 -12.84
C VAL A 319 11.51 -5.26 -13.60
N PRO A 320 11.30 -6.41 -12.93
CA PRO A 320 11.26 -7.71 -13.59
C PRO A 320 10.20 -7.79 -14.68
N ALA A 321 10.44 -8.61 -15.70
CA ALA A 321 9.51 -8.80 -16.80
C ALA A 321 8.11 -9.19 -16.30
N ASN A 322 7.07 -8.74 -17.02
CA ASN A 322 5.65 -8.95 -16.69
C ASN A 322 5.22 -8.37 -15.32
N THR A 323 6.00 -7.48 -14.73
CA THR A 323 5.62 -6.71 -13.53
C THR A 323 5.20 -5.30 -13.92
N THR A 324 4.20 -4.74 -13.24
CA THR A 324 3.80 -3.35 -13.42
C THR A 324 4.98 -2.40 -13.13
N ASN A 325 5.14 -1.35 -13.93
CA ASN A 325 6.07 -0.25 -13.64
C ASN A 325 5.28 1.02 -13.34
N LYS A 326 4.50 0.95 -12.26
CA LYS A 326 3.66 2.03 -11.75
C LYS A 326 4.13 2.38 -10.35
N MET A 327 4.73 3.54 -10.17
CA MET A 327 5.16 4.04 -8.87
C MET A 327 4.04 4.86 -8.23
N VAL A 328 3.68 4.55 -6.98
CA VAL A 328 2.65 5.30 -6.26
C VAL A 328 3.03 6.79 -6.13
N TRP A 329 2.03 7.65 -6.29
CA TRP A 329 2.18 9.10 -6.22
C TRP A 329 0.99 9.71 -5.47
N ASN A 330 1.24 10.76 -4.69
CA ASN A 330 0.23 11.38 -3.83
C ASN A 330 -0.54 12.55 -4.46
N GLY A 331 -0.26 12.91 -5.72
CA GLY A 331 -0.93 14.00 -6.41
C GLY A 331 -0.22 15.35 -6.38
N TYR A 332 0.92 15.48 -5.71
CA TYR A 332 1.66 16.74 -5.68
C TYR A 332 2.47 16.96 -6.97
N SER A 333 2.13 18.02 -7.71
CA SER A 333 2.84 18.47 -8.93
C SER A 333 3.29 19.94 -8.84
N GLY A 334 3.28 20.52 -7.63
CA GLY A 334 3.68 21.91 -7.40
C GLY A 334 5.18 22.17 -7.56
N PRO A 335 5.65 23.40 -7.26
CA PRO A 335 7.07 23.72 -7.25
C PRO A 335 7.84 22.70 -6.40
N ARG A 336 9.00 22.24 -6.89
CA ARG A 336 9.84 21.19 -6.24
C ARG A 336 9.30 19.76 -6.28
N SER A 337 8.22 19.49 -7.03
CA SER A 337 7.86 18.12 -7.43
C SER A 337 8.87 17.48 -8.39
N GLN A 338 9.85 18.26 -8.86
CA GLN A 338 11.04 17.80 -9.55
C GLN A 338 12.25 18.01 -8.63
N PHE A 339 13.01 16.94 -8.37
CA PHE A 339 14.27 17.03 -7.65
C PHE A 339 15.31 17.73 -8.51
N SER A 340 15.53 19.03 -8.28
CA SER A 340 16.73 19.73 -8.73
C SER A 340 17.68 19.87 -7.55
N TYR A 341 18.81 19.15 -7.59
CA TYR A 341 19.94 19.54 -6.76
C TYR A 341 20.40 20.92 -7.24
N ILE A 342 20.30 21.91 -6.37
CA ILE A 342 21.06 23.16 -6.57
C ILE A 342 22.49 22.75 -6.25
N ASN A 343 23.33 22.69 -7.29
CA ASN A 343 24.76 22.42 -7.16
C ASN A 343 25.44 23.47 -6.27
#